data_AF-A0A1S1J4S8-F1
#
_entry.id   AF-A0A1S1J4S8-F1
#
_cell.length_a   1.000
_cell.length_b   1.000
_cell.length_c   1.000
_cell.angle_alpha   90.00
_cell.angle_beta   90.00
_cell.angle_gamma   90.00
#
_symmetry.space_group_name_H-M   'P 1'
#
loop_
_entity.id
_entity.type
_entity.pdbx_description
1 polymer ?
#
loop_
_entity_poly.entity_id
_entity_poly.type
_entity_poly.pdbx_seq_one_letter_code
_entity_poly.pdbx_strand_id
1 'polypeptide(L)'
;MEKLFKCALAFVFLALTGCEKDSNEQHETKTESAVPFEKKLLNANELPADIQQYINTDDAENSAKSGNVETLNEPIFMMHDIVSMTDDKNITNYSISFFYPDTPENVYYNLVINVLPTGESKKYIFKYICNPEDFENFKAHRFDFKYFDGITEISQVSYPTTRKFTSKSSVGDDPCAKIFVPSPSDPKSNPAAGGGSGNGGNLPSGGFNTSVPGYNSPPSSGGYKGGGDGSSGHDHSNCYGSNGQYWYYAGDVRPPHPHTSKSAGPCPEVTPPTGYVPVNTMPLIKILGTQLKLSIAQIAFLRNRPDTMNIIGSYLNSNNFSDEAKSFCNWAINYLMQNPNVTIHQFKNWFMGTSEGQDGDYDAAYWDNPNLVFPKQELPTFSNFKNACPSRYTTSETLCNDIGGDILKMYNAVIAKNNKLNTCAIRISRALNYSGVVVPSLPDNPNGTKNSVVGADGKNYIINAKTLNSWMKKTFGTNPTNYEHYDFTQGGNKGINFPNLLKNKKGIYTMVSRPEIQKAWGSGHADLLEDGQCLLDCHFYDSNNQFVPVDYIDIWTLN
;
A
#
# COMPACT_ATOMS: atom_id res chain seq x y z
N MET A 1 -15.23 49.08 -25.17
CA MET A 1 -15.19 47.62 -24.93
C MET A 1 -15.41 46.80 -26.21
N GLU A 2 -16.46 47.04 -27.02
CA GLU A 2 -16.76 46.24 -28.24
C GLU A 2 -15.56 45.80 -29.11
N LYS A 3 -14.62 46.71 -29.42
CA LYS A 3 -13.48 46.38 -30.30
C LYS A 3 -12.56 45.29 -29.72
N LEU A 4 -12.39 45.19 -28.40
CA LEU A 4 -11.65 44.07 -27.81
C LEU A 4 -12.45 42.76 -27.90
N PHE A 5 -13.76 42.81 -27.68
CA PHE A 5 -14.62 41.62 -27.74
C PHE A 5 -14.66 41.00 -29.14
N LYS A 6 -14.69 41.84 -30.18
CA LYS A 6 -14.63 41.39 -31.59
C LYS A 6 -13.26 40.78 -31.97
N CYS A 7 -12.16 41.27 -31.42
CA CYS A 7 -10.84 40.64 -31.60
C CYS A 7 -10.72 39.29 -30.85
N ALA A 8 -11.24 39.21 -29.62
CA ALA A 8 -11.21 37.96 -28.84
C ALA A 8 -12.02 36.83 -29.53
N LEU A 9 -13.21 37.15 -30.04
CA LEU A 9 -14.05 36.16 -30.72
C LEU A 9 -13.43 35.64 -32.03
N ALA A 10 -12.68 36.48 -32.75
CA ALA A 10 -11.97 36.08 -33.96
C ALA A 10 -10.83 35.08 -33.68
N PHE A 11 -10.10 35.25 -32.58
CA PHE A 11 -9.05 34.31 -32.18
C PHE A 11 -9.61 32.94 -31.76
N VAL A 12 -10.77 32.90 -31.10
CA VAL A 12 -11.43 31.62 -30.75
C VAL A 12 -11.87 30.84 -31.98
N PHE A 13 -12.37 31.51 -33.03
CA PHE A 13 -12.72 30.83 -34.29
C PHE A 13 -11.49 30.32 -35.05
N LEU A 14 -10.41 31.11 -35.13
CA LEU A 14 -9.16 30.69 -35.79
C LEU A 14 -8.47 29.50 -35.09
N ALA A 15 -8.72 29.28 -33.80
CA ALA A 15 -8.23 28.12 -33.06
C ALA A 15 -9.04 26.82 -33.32
N LEU A 16 -10.19 26.89 -34.00
CA LEU A 16 -11.13 25.76 -34.15
C LEU A 16 -11.27 25.24 -35.59
N THR A 17 -10.57 25.82 -36.57
CA THR A 17 -10.65 25.42 -38.00
C THR A 17 -9.27 25.18 -38.60
N GLY A 18 -8.39 24.49 -37.85
CA GLY A 18 -6.93 24.67 -37.98
C GLY A 18 -6.05 23.43 -38.16
N CYS A 19 -6.57 22.24 -38.50
CA CYS A 19 -5.82 21.15 -39.18
C CYS A 19 -6.73 19.94 -39.49
N GLU A 20 -7.59 20.07 -40.49
CA GLU A 20 -8.01 18.91 -41.29
C GLU A 20 -7.12 18.92 -42.54
N LYS A 21 -6.37 17.83 -42.79
CA LYS A 21 -5.52 17.71 -43.97
C LYS A 21 -5.37 16.24 -44.35
N ASP A 22 -6.01 15.84 -45.44
CA ASP A 22 -5.95 14.48 -45.95
C ASP A 22 -4.52 14.08 -46.36
N SER A 23 -3.92 13.18 -45.58
CA SER A 23 -2.89 12.27 -46.06
C SER A 23 -3.49 10.87 -46.12
N ASN A 24 -3.96 10.48 -47.30
CA ASN A 24 -4.60 9.20 -47.56
C ASN A 24 -3.57 8.05 -47.60
N GLU A 25 -2.94 7.77 -46.46
CA GLU A 25 -2.17 6.55 -46.25
C GLU A 25 -3.10 5.46 -45.71
N GLN A 26 -3.10 4.31 -46.38
CA GLN A 26 -3.76 3.12 -45.87
C GLN A 26 -2.96 2.57 -44.69
N HIS A 27 -3.20 3.15 -43.50
CA HIS A 27 -2.85 2.48 -42.27
C HIS A 27 -3.67 1.18 -42.20
N GLU A 28 -3.04 0.06 -42.55
CA GLU A 28 -3.55 -1.24 -42.15
C GLU A 28 -3.77 -1.20 -40.64
N THR A 29 -5.01 -1.34 -40.20
CA THR A 29 -5.32 -1.72 -38.82
C THR A 29 -4.88 -3.16 -38.62
N LYS A 30 -3.55 -3.33 -38.51
CA LYS A 30 -2.87 -4.57 -38.15
C LYS A 30 -3.53 -5.06 -36.89
N THR A 31 -4.40 -6.05 -37.03
CA THR A 31 -5.26 -6.53 -35.96
C THR A 31 -4.36 -6.97 -34.83
N GLU A 32 -4.36 -6.23 -33.72
CA GLU A 32 -3.54 -6.59 -32.56
C GLU A 32 -4.06 -7.94 -32.09
N SER A 33 -3.25 -8.98 -32.32
CA SER A 33 -3.70 -10.37 -32.17
C SER A 33 -4.17 -10.56 -30.73
N ALA A 34 -5.48 -10.73 -30.55
CA ALA A 34 -6.08 -10.92 -29.25
C ALA A 34 -5.32 -12.04 -28.54
N VAL A 35 -4.63 -11.69 -27.46
CA VAL A 35 -3.75 -12.62 -26.76
C VAL A 35 -4.64 -13.75 -26.23
N PRO A 36 -4.37 -15.04 -26.52
CA PRO A 36 -5.35 -16.12 -26.32
C PRO A 36 -5.50 -16.56 -24.85
N PHE A 37 -5.45 -15.62 -23.91
CA PHE A 37 -5.45 -15.85 -22.48
C PHE A 37 -6.44 -14.93 -21.76
N GLU A 38 -7.42 -15.49 -21.06
CA GLU A 38 -8.22 -14.72 -20.11
C GLU A 38 -7.45 -14.60 -18.79
N LYS A 39 -7.20 -13.36 -18.33
CA LYS A 39 -6.54 -13.08 -17.05
C LYS A 39 -7.57 -12.63 -16.02
N LYS A 40 -7.71 -13.37 -14.92
CA LYS A 40 -8.53 -12.96 -13.75
C LYS A 40 -7.67 -12.85 -12.50
N LEU A 41 -7.88 -11.78 -11.71
CA LEU A 41 -7.36 -11.65 -10.35
C LEU A 41 -8.34 -12.32 -9.37
N LEU A 42 -7.83 -13.10 -8.43
CA LEU A 42 -8.58 -13.91 -7.48
C LEU A 42 -8.14 -13.67 -6.04
N ASN A 43 -9.09 -13.87 -5.13
CA ASN A 43 -8.84 -14.12 -3.72
C ASN A 43 -8.83 -15.64 -3.46
N ALA A 44 -8.21 -16.10 -2.36
CA ALA A 44 -8.09 -17.53 -2.09
C ALA A 44 -9.45 -18.26 -1.99
N ASN A 45 -10.48 -17.60 -1.47
CA ASN A 45 -11.84 -18.15 -1.39
C ASN A 45 -12.55 -18.31 -2.75
N GLU A 46 -12.02 -17.73 -3.83
CA GLU A 46 -12.51 -17.91 -5.20
C GLU A 46 -11.82 -19.07 -5.96
N LEU A 47 -10.81 -19.72 -5.37
CA LEU A 47 -10.11 -20.84 -5.99
C LEU A 47 -10.91 -22.14 -5.95
N PRO A 48 -10.63 -23.11 -6.83
CA PRO A 48 -11.08 -24.50 -6.69
C PRO A 48 -10.78 -25.06 -5.29
N ALA A 49 -11.71 -25.83 -4.72
CA ALA A 49 -11.65 -26.25 -3.32
C ALA A 49 -10.46 -27.17 -2.99
N ASP A 50 -9.96 -27.93 -3.96
CA ASP A 50 -8.73 -28.73 -3.86
C ASP A 50 -7.48 -27.83 -3.79
N ILE A 51 -7.46 -26.74 -4.56
CA ILE A 51 -6.41 -25.72 -4.52
C ILE A 51 -6.47 -24.94 -3.19
N GLN A 52 -7.67 -24.56 -2.73
CA GLN A 52 -7.83 -23.96 -1.39
C GLN A 52 -7.24 -24.87 -0.31
N GLN A 53 -7.57 -26.17 -0.34
CA GLN A 53 -7.02 -27.16 0.57
C GLN A 53 -5.51 -27.39 0.43
N TYR A 54 -4.92 -27.08 -0.73
CA TYR A 54 -3.48 -27.21 -0.96
C TYR A 54 -2.67 -26.03 -0.38
N ILE A 55 -3.19 -24.80 -0.47
CA ILE A 55 -2.50 -23.60 0.04
C ILE A 55 -2.88 -23.22 1.48
N ASN A 56 -4.06 -23.65 1.95
CA ASN A 56 -4.53 -23.33 3.28
C ASN A 56 -3.95 -24.29 4.33
N THR A 57 -2.73 -24.00 4.79
CA THR A 57 -2.04 -24.78 5.84
C THR A 57 -2.63 -24.58 7.25
N ASP A 58 -3.61 -23.69 7.41
CA ASP A 58 -4.20 -23.30 8.70
C ASP A 58 -5.13 -24.39 9.28
N ASP A 59 -4.54 -25.41 9.92
CA ASP A 59 -5.14 -26.04 11.11
C ASP A 59 -5.10 -25.04 12.29
N ALA A 60 -5.70 -23.85 12.13
CA ALA A 60 -5.57 -22.71 13.05
C ALA A 60 -6.10 -23.01 14.47
N GLU A 61 -6.94 -24.04 14.64
CA GLU A 61 -7.40 -24.50 15.96
C GLU A 61 -6.30 -25.07 16.86
N ASN A 62 -5.13 -25.41 16.29
CA ASN A 62 -3.99 -25.99 17.01
C ASN A 62 -2.87 -24.98 17.28
N SER A 63 -2.56 -24.07 16.35
CA SER A 63 -1.48 -23.08 16.53
C SER A 63 -1.78 -22.07 17.65
N ALA A 64 -3.05 -21.75 17.89
CA ALA A 64 -3.48 -20.88 18.99
C ALA A 64 -3.37 -21.52 20.40
N LYS A 65 -3.00 -22.81 20.52
CA LYS A 65 -2.92 -23.55 21.80
C LYS A 65 -1.51 -24.03 22.15
N SER A 66 -0.54 -23.96 21.23
CA SER A 66 0.85 -24.34 21.49
C SER A 66 1.67 -23.16 21.97
N GLY A 67 2.08 -23.17 23.24
CA GLY A 67 2.98 -22.15 23.81
C GLY A 67 4.44 -22.26 23.35
N ASN A 68 4.78 -23.24 22.51
CA ASN A 68 6.16 -23.46 22.04
C ASN A 68 6.42 -22.70 20.73
N VAL A 69 7.20 -21.62 20.83
CA VAL A 69 7.59 -20.75 19.71
C VAL A 69 8.94 -21.20 19.14
N GLU A 70 8.94 -22.27 18.34
CA GLU A 70 10.14 -22.70 17.58
C GLU A 70 9.80 -22.96 16.09
N THR A 71 10.33 -22.08 15.23
CA THR A 71 10.57 -22.26 13.79
C THR A 71 9.54 -23.06 12.97
N LEU A 72 8.47 -22.38 12.54
CA LEU A 72 7.72 -22.83 11.35
C LEU A 72 8.44 -22.35 10.08
N ASN A 73 9.29 -23.21 9.51
CA ASN A 73 9.85 -23.04 8.17
C ASN A 73 8.80 -23.42 7.09
N GLU A 74 7.54 -23.02 7.29
CA GLU A 74 6.41 -23.30 6.39
C GLU A 74 6.19 -22.12 5.42
N PRO A 75 5.74 -22.39 4.18
CA PRO A 75 5.47 -21.33 3.22
C PRO A 75 4.25 -20.50 3.60
N ILE A 76 4.38 -19.19 3.56
CA ILE A 76 3.30 -18.24 3.80
C ILE A 76 2.72 -17.81 2.45
N PHE A 77 1.66 -18.50 2.03
CA PHE A 77 0.93 -18.19 0.80
C PHE A 77 0.18 -16.86 0.88
N MET A 78 0.16 -16.14 -0.24
CA MET A 78 -0.69 -14.97 -0.42
C MET A 78 -2.13 -15.38 -0.74
N MET A 79 -3.06 -14.92 0.09
CA MET A 79 -4.50 -15.22 -0.02
C MET A 79 -5.27 -14.21 -0.88
N HIS A 80 -4.55 -13.24 -1.46
CA HIS A 80 -5.04 -12.15 -2.30
C HIS A 80 -4.07 -11.98 -3.49
N ASP A 81 -4.47 -11.22 -4.51
CA ASP A 81 -3.68 -10.96 -5.73
C ASP A 81 -3.26 -12.21 -6.52
N ILE A 82 -4.03 -13.29 -6.40
CA ILE A 82 -3.77 -14.57 -7.07
C ILE A 82 -4.11 -14.42 -8.55
N VAL A 83 -3.18 -14.73 -9.45
CA VAL A 83 -3.39 -14.58 -10.89
C VAL A 83 -3.86 -15.91 -11.48
N SER A 84 -5.09 -15.95 -11.95
CA SER A 84 -5.63 -17.02 -12.79
C SER A 84 -5.48 -16.67 -14.27
N MET A 85 -5.15 -17.66 -15.08
CA MET A 85 -4.97 -17.54 -16.52
C MET A 85 -5.51 -18.76 -17.25
N THR A 86 -6.44 -18.59 -18.18
CA THR A 86 -6.98 -19.69 -19.00
C THR A 86 -6.60 -19.50 -20.47
N ASP A 87 -6.04 -20.53 -21.12
CA ASP A 87 -5.64 -20.50 -22.53
C ASP A 87 -6.73 -20.96 -23.53
N ASP A 88 -6.41 -20.91 -24.83
CA ASP A 88 -7.27 -21.34 -25.94
C ASP A 88 -7.70 -22.83 -25.90
N LYS A 89 -7.04 -23.65 -25.07
CA LYS A 89 -7.35 -25.06 -24.84
C LYS A 89 -8.09 -25.30 -23.54
N ASN A 90 -8.44 -24.25 -22.80
CA ASN A 90 -9.00 -24.29 -21.44
C ASN A 90 -8.03 -24.87 -20.37
N ILE A 91 -6.72 -24.76 -20.58
CA ILE A 91 -5.72 -25.03 -19.54
C ILE A 91 -5.65 -23.80 -18.64
N THR A 92 -5.88 -23.98 -17.34
CA THR A 92 -5.91 -22.88 -16.35
C THR A 92 -4.68 -22.91 -15.45
N ASN A 93 -3.84 -21.87 -15.51
CA ASN A 93 -2.74 -21.65 -14.56
C ASN A 93 -3.19 -20.73 -13.42
N TYR A 94 -3.08 -21.21 -12.18
CA TYR A 94 -3.17 -20.38 -10.97
C TYR A 94 -1.77 -20.10 -10.47
N SER A 95 -1.35 -18.83 -10.48
CA SER A 95 -0.04 -18.39 -9.99
C SER A 95 -0.23 -17.70 -8.65
N ILE A 96 0.49 -18.16 -7.61
CA ILE A 96 0.25 -17.82 -6.20
C ILE A 96 1.59 -17.45 -5.55
N SER A 97 1.77 -16.18 -5.16
CA SER A 97 2.99 -15.73 -4.48
C SER A 97 3.10 -16.32 -3.07
N PHE A 98 4.31 -16.69 -2.65
CA PHE A 98 4.60 -17.10 -1.27
C PHE A 98 6.04 -16.76 -0.84
N PHE A 99 6.31 -16.87 0.45
CA PHE A 99 7.63 -16.66 1.04
C PHE A 99 7.79 -17.50 2.32
N TYR A 100 9.03 -17.78 2.72
CA TYR A 100 9.33 -18.29 4.06
C TYR A 100 9.78 -17.13 4.96
N PRO A 101 9.59 -17.17 6.30
CA PRO A 101 9.93 -16.07 7.20
C PRO A 101 11.40 -15.61 7.16
N ASP A 102 12.31 -16.51 6.76
CA ASP A 102 13.76 -16.34 6.64
C ASP A 102 14.23 -16.04 5.20
N THR A 103 13.30 -15.93 4.24
CA THR A 103 13.62 -15.69 2.83
C THR A 103 14.28 -14.32 2.63
N PRO A 104 15.50 -14.23 2.06
CA PRO A 104 16.19 -12.96 1.78
C PRO A 104 15.33 -11.99 0.96
N GLU A 105 15.54 -10.68 1.11
CA GLU A 105 14.65 -9.68 0.46
C GLU A 105 14.61 -9.84 -1.06
N ASN A 106 15.76 -10.15 -1.70
CA ASN A 106 15.92 -10.40 -3.13
C ASN A 106 15.43 -11.77 -3.62
N VAL A 107 14.89 -12.64 -2.74
CA VAL A 107 14.37 -13.97 -3.09
C VAL A 107 12.84 -14.01 -3.00
N TYR A 108 12.20 -14.62 -3.99
CA TYR A 108 10.74 -14.68 -4.13
C TYR A 108 10.31 -16.08 -4.55
N TYR A 109 9.15 -16.55 -4.08
CA TYR A 109 8.59 -17.82 -4.51
C TYR A 109 7.21 -17.65 -5.14
N ASN A 110 6.91 -18.48 -6.13
CA ASN A 110 5.60 -18.56 -6.75
C ASN A 110 5.20 -20.02 -6.94
N LEU A 111 4.01 -20.38 -6.45
CA LEU A 111 3.38 -21.66 -6.70
C LEU A 111 2.48 -21.51 -7.93
N VAL A 112 2.85 -22.17 -9.02
CA VAL A 112 2.04 -22.27 -10.25
C VAL A 112 1.34 -23.62 -10.27
N ILE A 113 0.01 -23.62 -10.26
CA ILE A 113 -0.83 -24.80 -10.40
C ILE A 113 -1.46 -24.77 -11.79
N ASN A 114 -0.98 -25.66 -12.66
CA ASN A 114 -1.48 -25.86 -14.01
C ASN A 114 -2.58 -26.92 -14.00
N VAL A 115 -3.82 -26.52 -14.32
CA VAL A 115 -5.00 -27.37 -14.35
C VAL A 115 -5.40 -27.64 -15.80
N LEU A 116 -5.47 -28.89 -16.19
CA LEU A 116 -5.89 -29.32 -17.53
C LEU A 116 -7.43 -29.35 -17.64
N PRO A 117 -8.00 -29.30 -18.86
CA PRO A 117 -9.46 -29.45 -19.09
C PRO A 117 -10.08 -30.74 -18.53
N THR A 118 -9.25 -31.74 -18.20
CA THR A 118 -9.64 -32.99 -17.54
C THR A 118 -9.83 -32.86 -16.02
N GLY A 119 -9.45 -31.73 -15.43
CA GLY A 119 -9.37 -31.51 -13.98
C GLY A 119 -8.08 -32.01 -13.32
N GLU A 120 -7.15 -32.63 -14.08
CA GLU A 120 -5.83 -33.00 -13.58
C GLU A 120 -4.98 -31.73 -13.32
N SER A 121 -4.29 -31.64 -12.17
CA SER A 121 -3.51 -30.44 -11.80
C SER A 121 -2.04 -30.70 -11.42
N LYS A 122 -1.12 -30.24 -12.28
CA LYS A 122 0.33 -30.22 -12.05
C LYS A 122 0.75 -28.99 -11.26
N LYS A 123 1.80 -29.10 -10.45
CA LYS A 123 2.17 -28.08 -9.44
C LYS A 123 3.67 -27.80 -9.50
N TYR A 124 4.02 -26.53 -9.58
CA TYR A 124 5.40 -26.06 -9.78
C TYR A 124 5.72 -24.97 -8.76
N ILE A 125 6.88 -25.05 -8.12
CA ILE A 125 7.50 -23.92 -7.41
C ILE A 125 8.46 -23.26 -8.40
N PHE A 126 8.30 -21.96 -8.57
CA PHE A 126 9.31 -21.08 -9.14
C PHE A 126 9.95 -20.29 -8.00
N LYS A 127 11.27 -20.15 -8.02
CA LYS A 127 12.07 -19.41 -7.05
C LYS A 127 12.94 -18.42 -7.81
N TYR A 128 12.69 -17.14 -7.60
CA TYR A 128 13.37 -16.03 -8.28
C TYR A 128 14.38 -15.42 -7.30
N ILE A 129 15.63 -15.27 -7.73
CA ILE A 129 16.75 -14.71 -6.96
C ILE A 129 17.28 -13.52 -7.74
N CYS A 130 16.86 -12.30 -7.39
CA CYS A 130 17.32 -11.08 -8.04
C CYS A 130 18.78 -10.79 -7.70
N ASN A 131 19.57 -10.29 -8.66
CA ASN A 131 20.94 -9.85 -8.40
C ASN A 131 20.95 -8.72 -7.35
N PRO A 132 21.87 -8.71 -6.36
CA PRO A 132 21.97 -7.64 -5.37
C PRO A 132 22.13 -6.23 -5.95
N GLU A 133 22.84 -6.10 -7.07
CA GLU A 133 23.06 -4.86 -7.80
C GLU A 133 21.78 -4.32 -8.48
N ASP A 134 20.94 -5.20 -9.03
CA ASP A 134 19.71 -4.84 -9.73
C ASP A 134 18.50 -4.70 -8.79
N PHE A 135 18.59 -5.24 -7.57
CA PHE A 135 17.49 -5.31 -6.61
C PHE A 135 16.83 -3.96 -6.29
N GLU A 136 17.60 -2.88 -6.14
CA GLU A 136 17.02 -1.54 -5.88
C GLU A 136 16.34 -0.96 -7.13
N ASN A 137 16.81 -1.26 -8.33
CA ASN A 137 16.13 -0.89 -9.59
C ASN A 137 14.81 -1.66 -9.75
N PHE A 138 14.83 -2.96 -9.49
CA PHE A 138 13.67 -3.84 -9.49
C PHE A 138 12.60 -3.34 -8.49
N LYS A 139 13.00 -3.07 -7.25
CA LYS A 139 12.18 -2.51 -6.17
C LYS A 139 11.63 -1.12 -6.48
N ALA A 140 12.42 -0.22 -7.08
CA ALA A 140 11.97 1.11 -7.52
C ALA A 140 10.84 1.02 -8.56
N HIS A 141 10.92 0.04 -9.46
CA HIS A 141 9.86 -0.27 -10.44
C HIS A 141 8.75 -1.16 -9.87
N ARG A 142 8.56 -1.17 -8.54
CA ARG A 142 7.53 -1.96 -7.82
C ARG A 142 7.63 -3.46 -8.08
N PHE A 143 8.86 -3.97 -8.17
CA PHE A 143 9.19 -5.35 -8.54
C PHE A 143 8.83 -5.71 -9.99
N ASP A 144 8.65 -4.69 -10.85
CA ASP A 144 8.48 -4.76 -12.30
C ASP A 144 9.27 -5.93 -12.95
N PHE A 145 8.69 -7.08 -13.36
CA PHE A 145 9.48 -8.27 -13.80
C PHE A 145 10.27 -8.04 -15.10
N LYS A 146 10.03 -6.91 -15.76
CA LYS A 146 10.81 -6.31 -16.86
C LYS A 146 12.19 -5.81 -16.43
N TYR A 147 12.33 -5.54 -15.13
CA TYR A 147 13.49 -4.99 -14.43
C TYR A 147 14.08 -6.04 -13.46
N PHE A 148 13.63 -7.30 -13.55
CA PHE A 148 14.26 -8.43 -12.87
C PHE A 148 15.47 -8.86 -13.69
N ASP A 149 16.65 -8.82 -13.08
CA ASP A 149 17.80 -9.61 -13.51
C ASP A 149 18.21 -10.54 -12.35
N GLY A 150 18.59 -11.76 -12.66
CA GLY A 150 18.83 -12.81 -11.68
C GLY A 150 18.44 -14.22 -12.13
N ILE A 151 18.46 -15.14 -11.17
CA ILE A 151 18.27 -16.59 -11.39
C ILE A 151 16.80 -16.97 -11.17
N THR A 152 16.26 -17.86 -11.99
CA THR A 152 14.93 -18.46 -11.80
C THR A 152 15.03 -19.98 -11.74
N GLU A 153 14.89 -20.55 -10.56
CA GLU A 153 14.97 -21.98 -10.28
C GLU A 153 13.55 -22.58 -10.25
N ILE A 154 13.36 -23.79 -10.77
CA ILE A 154 12.02 -24.40 -10.91
C ILE A 154 12.02 -25.83 -10.34
N SER A 155 10.91 -26.22 -9.69
CA SER A 155 10.71 -27.55 -9.11
C SER A 155 9.28 -28.03 -9.31
N GLN A 156 9.06 -29.21 -9.92
CA GLN A 156 7.73 -29.80 -10.04
C GLN A 156 7.37 -30.61 -8.78
N VAL A 157 6.46 -30.08 -7.97
CA VAL A 157 6.06 -30.67 -6.69
C VAL A 157 5.14 -31.87 -6.91
N SER A 158 5.66 -33.07 -6.64
CA SER A 158 5.01 -34.33 -7.02
C SER A 158 5.01 -35.33 -5.85
N TYR A 159 4.06 -35.22 -4.91
CA TYR A 159 3.84 -36.22 -3.85
C TYR A 159 2.35 -36.41 -3.47
N PRO A 160 1.92 -37.61 -3.01
CA PRO A 160 0.53 -37.89 -2.65
C PRO A 160 0.29 -37.94 -1.12
N THR A 161 -0.99 -38.11 -0.74
CA THR A 161 -1.51 -38.60 0.56
C THR A 161 -1.37 -37.75 1.84
N THR A 162 -0.54 -36.71 1.93
CA THR A 162 -0.54 -35.79 3.10
C THR A 162 -0.84 -34.34 2.73
N ARG A 163 -1.90 -33.76 3.33
CA ARG A 163 -2.42 -32.41 3.05
C ARG A 163 -1.58 -31.26 3.66
N LYS A 164 -0.25 -31.34 3.65
CA LYS A 164 0.64 -30.30 4.20
C LYS A 164 1.92 -30.14 3.40
N PHE A 165 2.42 -28.91 3.31
CA PHE A 165 3.61 -28.52 2.57
C PHE A 165 4.88 -28.73 3.42
N THR A 166 5.19 -29.98 3.76
CA THR A 166 6.32 -30.30 4.65
C THR A 166 7.64 -30.39 3.89
N SER A 167 8.36 -29.27 3.77
CA SER A 167 9.75 -29.25 3.31
C SER A 167 10.68 -29.87 4.37
N LYS A 168 10.80 -31.20 4.35
CA LYS A 168 11.81 -31.97 5.08
C LYS A 168 12.56 -32.97 4.20
N SER A 169 13.24 -32.44 3.18
CA SER A 169 14.64 -32.79 2.93
C SER A 169 15.52 -32.34 4.11
N SER A 170 16.82 -32.62 4.08
CA SER A 170 17.73 -32.36 5.19
C SER A 170 17.90 -30.85 5.46
N VAL A 171 18.40 -30.51 6.65
CA VAL A 171 18.78 -29.13 6.99
C VAL A 171 19.84 -28.64 6.00
N GLY A 172 19.45 -27.70 5.12
CA GLY A 172 20.32 -27.09 4.10
C GLY A 172 20.00 -27.46 2.65
N ASP A 173 19.09 -28.41 2.39
CA ASP A 173 18.78 -28.85 1.02
C ASP A 173 17.74 -27.95 0.33
N ASP A 174 18.21 -27.21 -0.69
CA ASP A 174 17.40 -26.33 -1.54
C ASP A 174 16.41 -27.14 -2.41
N PRO A 175 15.08 -26.88 -2.36
CA PRO A 175 14.09 -27.71 -3.06
C PRO A 175 14.00 -27.45 -4.57
N CYS A 176 14.80 -26.53 -5.13
CA CYS A 176 14.73 -26.10 -6.53
C CYS A 176 15.93 -26.57 -7.35
N ALA A 177 15.67 -27.07 -8.56
CA ALA A 177 16.72 -27.33 -9.54
C ALA A 177 17.13 -26.01 -10.22
N LYS A 178 18.44 -25.78 -10.34
CA LYS A 178 18.97 -24.55 -10.95
C LYS A 178 18.65 -24.51 -12.44
N ILE A 179 17.87 -23.52 -12.83
CA ILE A 179 17.64 -23.16 -14.23
C ILE A 179 18.19 -21.74 -14.41
N PHE A 180 18.83 -21.49 -15.56
CA PHE A 180 19.32 -20.17 -15.92
C PHE A 180 18.35 -19.57 -16.94
N VAL A 181 17.62 -18.53 -16.53
CA VAL A 181 16.82 -17.72 -17.44
C VAL A 181 17.72 -16.56 -17.90
N PRO A 182 18.12 -16.50 -19.18
CA PRO A 182 18.97 -15.42 -19.65
C PRO A 182 18.22 -14.09 -19.64
N SER A 183 18.91 -13.03 -19.21
CA SER A 183 18.38 -11.67 -19.11
C SER A 183 17.88 -11.13 -20.47
N PRO A 184 16.75 -10.41 -20.52
CA PRO A 184 16.20 -9.83 -21.75
C PRO A 184 17.01 -8.62 -22.24
N SER A 185 18.15 -8.91 -22.89
CA SER A 185 19.00 -8.08 -23.77
C SER A 185 20.07 -7.13 -23.16
N ASP A 186 21.34 -7.46 -23.45
CA ASP A 186 22.27 -6.52 -24.15
C ASP A 186 23.07 -7.33 -25.19
N PRO A 187 23.01 -7.02 -26.50
CA PRO A 187 23.68 -7.80 -27.56
C PRO A 187 25.20 -7.53 -27.63
N LYS A 188 25.94 -7.75 -26.52
CA LYS A 188 27.38 -7.49 -26.41
C LYS A 188 28.19 -8.57 -25.68
N SER A 189 28.40 -9.72 -26.34
CA SER A 189 29.75 -10.27 -26.60
C SER A 189 29.68 -11.73 -27.09
N ASN A 190 30.33 -12.02 -28.22
CA ASN A 190 30.73 -13.40 -28.53
C ASN A 190 32.05 -13.69 -27.78
N PRO A 191 32.10 -14.70 -26.89
CA PRO A 191 33.38 -15.25 -26.46
C PRO A 191 34.00 -16.02 -27.64
N ALA A 192 34.96 -15.40 -28.33
CA ALA A 192 35.65 -16.04 -29.44
C ALA A 192 36.46 -17.26 -28.93
N ALA A 193 36.26 -18.43 -29.55
CA ALA A 193 36.96 -19.65 -29.17
C ALA A 193 38.45 -19.57 -29.53
N GLY A 194 39.32 -19.47 -28.53
CA GLY A 194 40.78 -19.45 -28.67
C GLY A 194 41.45 -20.72 -28.16
N GLY A 195 42.07 -21.50 -29.05
CA GLY A 195 42.96 -22.61 -28.68
C GLY A 195 44.35 -22.13 -28.21
N GLY A 196 45.11 -23.01 -27.53
CA GLY A 196 46.41 -22.67 -26.92
C GLY A 196 47.60 -23.57 -27.32
N SER A 197 48.70 -23.47 -26.55
CA SER A 197 50.06 -24.02 -26.84
C SER A 197 50.76 -23.30 -28.01
N GLY A 198 52.09 -23.21 -28.15
CA GLY A 198 53.26 -23.64 -27.35
C GLY A 198 54.54 -23.32 -28.16
N ASN A 199 55.78 -23.29 -27.63
CA ASN A 199 56.35 -23.61 -26.30
C ASN A 199 57.40 -22.49 -25.98
N GLY A 200 58.50 -22.57 -25.20
CA GLY A 200 59.23 -23.58 -24.42
C GLY A 200 60.66 -23.05 -24.14
N GLY A 201 61.52 -23.63 -23.28
CA GLY A 201 61.40 -24.78 -22.40
C GLY A 201 62.78 -25.26 -21.89
N ASN A 202 62.83 -26.34 -21.11
CA ASN A 202 64.02 -27.20 -20.99
C ASN A 202 63.59 -28.62 -20.54
N LEU A 203 64.32 -29.67 -20.94
CA LEU A 203 63.98 -31.10 -20.74
C LEU A 203 65.21 -31.84 -20.19
N PRO A 204 65.04 -32.89 -19.34
CA PRO A 204 64.44 -34.18 -19.74
C PRO A 204 63.37 -34.69 -18.75
N SER A 205 62.63 -35.79 -18.97
CA SER A 205 62.69 -36.82 -20.02
C SER A 205 61.28 -37.33 -20.37
N GLY A 206 61.04 -37.70 -21.64
CA GLY A 206 59.89 -38.52 -22.07
C GLY A 206 58.75 -37.78 -22.80
N GLY A 207 58.63 -38.00 -24.12
CA GLY A 207 57.35 -37.89 -24.84
C GLY A 207 56.98 -36.54 -25.47
N PHE A 208 57.63 -36.22 -26.59
CA PHE A 208 57.24 -35.25 -27.63
C PHE A 208 55.72 -35.11 -27.91
N ASN A 209 55.19 -34.02 -28.47
CA ASN A 209 55.60 -32.60 -28.64
C ASN A 209 54.40 -31.83 -29.28
N THR A 210 54.27 -30.51 -29.11
CA THR A 210 53.37 -29.68 -29.94
C THR A 210 54.06 -28.41 -30.45
N SER A 211 54.10 -28.24 -31.78
CA SER A 211 54.30 -26.96 -32.45
C SER A 211 54.09 -27.09 -33.98
N VAL A 212 53.52 -26.05 -34.59
CA VAL A 212 53.30 -25.92 -36.04
C VAL A 212 54.35 -24.98 -36.64
N PRO A 213 54.85 -25.23 -37.87
CA PRO A 213 55.49 -24.18 -38.65
C PRO A 213 54.96 -24.05 -40.10
N GLY A 214 54.68 -22.80 -40.50
CA GLY A 214 54.56 -22.38 -41.90
C GLY A 214 53.12 -22.21 -42.43
N TYR A 215 52.84 -21.23 -43.29
CA TYR A 215 53.65 -20.07 -43.69
C TYR A 215 52.72 -18.92 -44.15
N ASN A 216 53.20 -17.68 -44.16
CA ASN A 216 52.36 -16.50 -44.38
C ASN A 216 52.64 -15.81 -45.73
N SER A 217 51.59 -15.27 -46.38
CA SER A 217 51.66 -14.31 -47.51
C SER A 217 52.19 -14.87 -48.86
N PRO A 218 51.83 -14.32 -50.05
CA PRO A 218 51.74 -12.89 -50.39
C PRO A 218 50.36 -12.49 -51.03
N PRO A 219 50.19 -11.42 -51.82
CA PRO A 219 49.37 -10.30 -51.36
C PRO A 219 48.21 -9.89 -52.29
N SER A 220 47.47 -8.85 -51.90
CA SER A 220 46.37 -8.26 -52.67
C SER A 220 46.81 -7.64 -54.01
N SER A 221 46.19 -8.07 -55.11
CA SER A 221 46.06 -7.27 -56.34
C SER A 221 44.98 -7.87 -57.27
N GLY A 222 44.33 -7.01 -58.06
CA GLY A 222 43.42 -7.41 -59.14
C GLY A 222 42.03 -7.86 -58.70
N GLY A 223 40.99 -7.34 -59.36
CA GLY A 223 39.62 -7.86 -59.27
C GLY A 223 39.05 -8.11 -60.66
N TYR A 224 37.95 -8.86 -60.76
CA TYR A 224 37.07 -8.88 -61.93
C TYR A 224 35.63 -9.25 -61.52
N LYS A 225 34.69 -9.24 -62.48
CA LYS A 225 33.24 -9.31 -62.25
C LYS A 225 32.67 -10.74 -62.27
N GLY A 226 31.53 -10.92 -61.59
CA GLY A 226 30.60 -12.05 -61.70
C GLY A 226 30.82 -13.14 -60.62
N GLY A 227 29.78 -13.83 -60.11
CA GLY A 227 28.33 -13.68 -60.33
C GLY A 227 27.59 -15.01 -60.16
N GLY A 228 26.39 -15.02 -59.58
CA GLY A 228 25.51 -16.21 -59.49
C GLY A 228 24.91 -16.51 -58.10
N ASP A 229 23.59 -16.32 -58.00
CA ASP A 229 22.51 -17.03 -57.29
C ASP A 229 22.73 -17.93 -56.03
N GLY A 230 21.69 -17.94 -55.18
CA GLY A 230 21.48 -18.82 -54.02
C GLY A 230 21.12 -18.00 -52.76
N SER A 231 19.85 -17.74 -52.44
CA SER A 231 18.91 -18.64 -51.72
C SER A 231 19.51 -19.24 -50.45
N SER A 232 18.95 -19.11 -49.24
CA SER A 232 17.68 -18.52 -48.73
C SER A 232 17.89 -18.26 -47.21
N GLY A 233 17.17 -17.40 -46.49
CA GLY A 233 15.81 -16.90 -46.69
C GLY A 233 14.94 -17.28 -45.48
N HIS A 234 15.21 -16.70 -44.32
CA HIS A 234 14.39 -16.83 -43.10
C HIS A 234 14.44 -15.52 -42.29
N ASP A 235 13.34 -14.77 -42.31
CA ASP A 235 13.17 -13.57 -41.48
C ASP A 235 12.86 -13.94 -40.03
N HIS A 236 13.60 -13.37 -39.09
CA HIS A 236 13.17 -13.29 -37.69
C HIS A 236 12.39 -11.98 -37.49
N SER A 237 11.07 -12.05 -37.67
CA SER A 237 10.18 -10.90 -37.46
C SER A 237 10.05 -10.56 -35.97
N ASN A 238 10.62 -9.43 -35.54
CA ASN A 238 10.53 -8.94 -34.16
C ASN A 238 9.08 -8.68 -33.73
N CYS A 239 8.65 -9.32 -32.64
CA CYS A 239 7.34 -9.11 -32.02
C CYS A 239 7.44 -8.21 -30.77
N TYR A 240 7.52 -6.90 -30.98
CA TYR A 240 7.35 -5.92 -29.90
C TYR A 240 5.89 -5.42 -29.87
N GLY A 241 5.08 -5.97 -28.96
CA GLY A 241 3.73 -5.50 -28.63
C GLY A 241 3.76 -4.62 -27.38
N SER A 242 3.25 -3.39 -27.47
CA SER A 242 3.38 -2.38 -26.43
C SER A 242 2.29 -2.46 -25.36
N ASN A 243 2.25 -3.52 -24.53
CA ASN A 243 1.40 -3.54 -23.32
C ASN A 243 1.85 -4.49 -22.19
N GLY A 244 3.09 -4.32 -21.72
CA GLY A 244 3.38 -4.39 -20.28
C GLY A 244 3.33 -5.74 -19.54
N GLN A 245 3.11 -6.87 -20.21
CA GLN A 245 3.14 -8.21 -19.61
C GLN A 245 3.95 -9.16 -20.50
N TYR A 246 4.94 -9.83 -19.91
CA TYR A 246 5.80 -10.79 -20.62
C TYR A 246 5.26 -12.21 -20.49
N TRP A 247 5.10 -12.87 -21.65
CA TRP A 247 4.65 -14.26 -21.74
C TRP A 247 5.86 -15.18 -21.92
N TYR A 248 6.13 -16.05 -20.95
CA TYR A 248 7.14 -17.10 -21.09
C TYR A 248 6.60 -18.24 -21.94
N TYR A 249 6.71 -18.09 -23.27
CA TYR A 249 6.51 -19.18 -24.22
C TYR A 249 7.73 -20.09 -24.24
N ALA A 250 7.64 -21.23 -23.55
CA ALA A 250 8.51 -22.36 -23.78
C ALA A 250 8.15 -23.04 -25.12
N GLY A 251 8.68 -22.53 -26.23
CA GLY A 251 8.76 -23.29 -27.48
C GLY A 251 9.84 -24.37 -27.40
N ASP A 252 9.74 -25.42 -28.22
CA ASP A 252 10.64 -26.60 -28.24
C ASP A 252 12.09 -26.30 -28.72
N VAL A 253 12.80 -25.39 -28.05
CA VAL A 253 14.19 -25.04 -28.33
C VAL A 253 15.13 -26.04 -27.65
N ARG A 254 15.33 -27.19 -28.29
CA ARG A 254 16.30 -28.20 -27.84
C ARG A 254 17.74 -27.66 -27.88
N PRO A 255 18.48 -27.62 -26.75
CA PRO A 255 19.91 -27.32 -26.78
C PRO A 255 20.69 -28.45 -27.46
N PRO A 256 21.69 -28.16 -28.32
CA PRO A 256 22.57 -29.20 -28.86
C PRO A 256 23.46 -29.77 -27.74
N HIS A 257 23.43 -31.10 -27.55
CA HIS A 257 24.19 -31.76 -26.49
C HIS A 257 25.72 -31.61 -26.67
N PRO A 258 26.46 -31.12 -25.67
CA PRO A 258 27.87 -31.43 -25.52
C PRO A 258 28.02 -32.85 -24.93
N HIS A 259 28.63 -33.77 -25.67
CA HIS A 259 29.01 -35.07 -25.09
C HIS A 259 30.16 -34.88 -24.08
N THR A 260 30.03 -35.36 -22.83
CA THR A 260 30.90 -36.42 -22.29
C THR A 260 30.62 -36.84 -20.83
N SER A 261 30.41 -38.14 -20.66
CA SER A 261 30.83 -38.98 -19.52
C SER A 261 30.07 -38.95 -18.17
N LYS A 262 29.99 -40.16 -17.61
CA LYS A 262 29.56 -40.58 -16.26
C LYS A 262 28.08 -40.38 -15.90
N SER A 263 27.52 -41.45 -15.33
CA SER A 263 26.09 -41.64 -15.09
C SER A 263 25.63 -40.99 -13.78
N ALA A 264 25.20 -39.74 -13.88
CA ALA A 264 23.99 -39.36 -13.15
C ALA A 264 22.78 -40.01 -13.84
N GLY A 265 21.72 -40.33 -13.08
CA GLY A 265 20.42 -40.60 -13.71
C GLY A 265 19.92 -39.31 -14.39
N PRO A 266 19.12 -39.39 -15.47
CA PRO A 266 18.57 -38.19 -16.09
C PRO A 266 17.74 -37.42 -15.06
N CYS A 267 18.08 -36.14 -14.82
CA CYS A 267 17.20 -35.24 -14.10
C CYS A 267 15.84 -35.21 -14.82
N PRO A 268 14.71 -35.21 -14.09
CA PRO A 268 13.41 -35.06 -14.73
C PRO A 268 13.39 -33.75 -15.53
N GLU A 269 12.99 -33.83 -16.80
CA GLU A 269 12.94 -32.70 -17.72
C GLU A 269 11.72 -31.82 -17.35
N VAL A 270 11.93 -30.88 -16.42
CA VAL A 270 10.88 -29.97 -15.93
C VAL A 270 10.64 -28.86 -16.94
N THR A 271 9.87 -29.14 -17.98
CA THR A 271 9.30 -28.10 -18.84
C THR A 271 8.34 -27.24 -18.02
N PRO A 272 8.50 -25.91 -17.96
CA PRO A 272 7.51 -25.04 -17.30
C PRO A 272 6.16 -25.09 -18.04
N PRO A 273 5.02 -24.96 -17.34
CA PRO A 273 3.71 -24.95 -17.98
C PRO A 273 3.54 -23.74 -18.89
N THR A 274 2.94 -23.92 -20.07
CA THR A 274 2.65 -22.83 -21.00
C THR A 274 1.68 -21.83 -20.37
N GLY A 275 1.95 -20.53 -20.51
CA GLY A 275 1.06 -19.46 -20.03
C GLY A 275 1.08 -19.20 -18.52
N TYR A 276 2.19 -19.46 -17.83
CA TYR A 276 2.37 -18.99 -16.45
C TYR A 276 2.70 -17.49 -16.40
N VAL A 277 2.33 -16.83 -15.29
CA VAL A 277 2.64 -15.42 -15.04
C VAL A 277 3.37 -15.30 -13.70
N PRO A 278 4.60 -14.76 -13.65
CA PRO A 278 5.23 -14.39 -12.38
C PRO A 278 4.31 -13.39 -11.63
N VAL A 279 3.73 -13.79 -10.49
CA VAL A 279 2.89 -12.87 -9.70
C VAL A 279 3.78 -11.80 -9.13
N ASN A 280 3.51 -10.58 -9.58
CA ASN A 280 4.41 -9.48 -9.38
C ASN A 280 3.98 -8.58 -8.23
N THR A 281 4.16 -9.10 -7.02
CA THR A 281 4.20 -8.30 -5.80
C THR A 281 5.29 -8.87 -4.91
N MET A 282 6.26 -8.06 -4.47
CA MET A 282 6.86 -8.36 -3.17
C MET A 282 5.72 -8.18 -2.17
N PRO A 283 5.32 -9.22 -1.43
CA PRO A 283 4.11 -9.12 -0.62
C PRO A 283 4.21 -7.96 0.37
N LEU A 284 3.15 -7.15 0.51
CA LEU A 284 3.15 -6.11 1.56
C LEU A 284 3.41 -6.72 2.93
N ILE A 285 2.94 -7.95 3.16
CA ILE A 285 3.25 -8.74 4.36
C ILE A 285 4.74 -9.11 4.51
N LYS A 286 5.51 -9.29 3.43
CA LYS A 286 6.98 -9.50 3.49
C LYS A 286 7.68 -8.19 3.87
N ILE A 287 7.29 -7.07 3.26
CA ILE A 287 7.79 -5.73 3.61
C ILE A 287 7.54 -5.42 5.09
N LEU A 288 6.29 -5.61 5.55
CA LEU A 288 5.92 -5.42 6.95
C LEU A 288 6.64 -6.41 7.88
N GLY A 289 6.78 -7.68 7.45
CA GLY A 289 7.51 -8.72 8.15
C GLY A 289 8.93 -8.29 8.51
N THR A 290 9.73 -7.88 7.52
CA THR A 290 11.10 -7.39 7.75
C THR A 290 11.12 -6.07 8.52
N GLN A 291 10.34 -5.07 8.07
CA GLN A 291 10.43 -3.70 8.61
C GLN A 291 9.92 -3.57 10.05
N LEU A 292 8.97 -4.40 10.47
CA LEU A 292 8.45 -4.43 11.84
C LEU A 292 9.03 -5.57 12.68
N LYS A 293 9.76 -6.53 12.08
CA LYS A 293 10.23 -7.77 12.70
C LYS A 293 9.07 -8.60 13.28
N LEU A 294 8.05 -8.83 12.45
CA LEU A 294 6.82 -9.49 12.88
C LEU A 294 7.04 -10.97 13.23
N SER A 295 6.40 -11.40 14.31
CA SER A 295 6.22 -12.81 14.64
C SER A 295 5.25 -13.50 13.67
N ILE A 296 5.35 -14.83 13.54
CA ILE A 296 4.48 -15.66 12.69
C ILE A 296 2.99 -15.42 13.00
N ALA A 297 2.62 -15.24 14.27
CA ALA A 297 1.24 -14.95 14.67
C ALA A 297 0.73 -13.58 14.17
N GLN A 298 1.58 -12.54 14.21
CA GLN A 298 1.27 -11.23 13.63
C GLN A 298 1.19 -11.30 12.09
N ILE A 299 2.03 -12.12 11.46
CA ILE A 299 2.02 -12.34 10.01
C ILE A 299 0.72 -13.01 9.56
N ALA A 300 0.31 -14.10 10.23
CA ALA A 300 -0.94 -14.80 9.95
C ALA A 300 -2.17 -13.90 10.21
N PHE A 301 -2.14 -13.10 11.27
CA PHE A 301 -3.17 -12.11 11.57
C PHE A 301 -3.34 -11.06 10.46
N LEU A 302 -2.23 -10.50 9.95
CA LEU A 302 -2.28 -9.52 8.85
C LEU A 302 -2.65 -10.15 7.51
N ARG A 303 -2.17 -11.37 7.21
CA ARG A 303 -2.56 -12.14 6.01
C ARG A 303 -4.08 -12.30 5.93
N ASN A 304 -4.72 -12.54 7.07
CA ASN A 304 -6.16 -12.77 7.17
C ASN A 304 -6.96 -11.46 7.39
N ARG A 305 -6.32 -10.27 7.34
CA ARG A 305 -6.94 -8.94 7.47
C ARG A 305 -6.30 -7.92 6.51
N PRO A 306 -6.62 -7.96 5.19
CA PRO A 306 -5.97 -7.12 4.18
C PRO A 306 -6.11 -5.61 4.45
N ASP A 307 -7.26 -5.12 4.93
CA ASP A 307 -7.44 -3.70 5.26
C ASP A 307 -6.50 -3.24 6.38
N THR A 308 -6.27 -4.09 7.39
CA THR A 308 -5.32 -3.84 8.47
C THR A 308 -3.90 -3.77 7.90
N MET A 309 -3.52 -4.73 7.05
CA MET A 309 -2.21 -4.75 6.38
C MET A 309 -1.98 -3.50 5.54
N ASN A 310 -2.97 -3.10 4.73
CA ASN A 310 -2.91 -1.96 3.82
C ASN A 310 -2.82 -0.62 4.58
N ILE A 311 -3.57 -0.44 5.68
CA ILE A 311 -3.53 0.78 6.49
C ILE A 311 -2.20 0.89 7.26
N ILE A 312 -1.68 -0.22 7.81
CA ILE A 312 -0.37 -0.26 8.46
C ILE A 312 0.76 0.06 7.45
N GLY A 313 0.74 -0.55 6.27
CA GLY A 313 1.71 -0.25 5.20
C GLY A 313 1.66 1.20 4.73
N SER A 314 0.44 1.74 4.55
CA SER A 314 0.23 3.14 4.18
C SER A 314 0.79 4.10 5.25
N TYR A 315 0.54 3.83 6.53
CA TYR A 315 1.03 4.65 7.63
C TYR A 315 2.56 4.66 7.71
N LEU A 316 3.22 3.50 7.59
CA LEU A 316 4.68 3.41 7.59
C LEU A 316 5.29 4.18 6.41
N ASN A 317 4.74 4.01 5.21
CA ASN A 317 5.21 4.72 4.03
C ASN A 317 5.04 6.24 4.16
N SER A 318 3.89 6.71 4.68
CA SER A 318 3.64 8.14 4.95
C SER A 318 4.56 8.73 6.02
N ASN A 319 5.13 7.91 6.90
CA ASN A 319 6.09 8.32 7.94
C ASN A 319 7.53 7.84 7.64
N ASN A 320 7.87 7.62 6.37
CA ASN A 320 9.20 7.23 5.89
C ASN A 320 9.84 6.03 6.63
N PHE A 321 9.02 5.10 7.11
CA PHE A 321 9.43 3.96 7.92
C PHE A 321 10.27 4.34 9.17
N SER A 322 9.99 5.49 9.81
CA SER A 322 10.69 5.89 11.04
C SER A 322 10.52 4.87 12.18
N ASP A 323 11.44 4.84 13.14
CA ASP A 323 11.38 3.88 14.24
C ASP A 323 10.21 4.16 15.19
N GLU A 324 9.76 5.42 15.28
CA GLU A 324 8.52 5.82 15.94
C GLU A 324 7.30 5.20 15.25
N ALA A 325 7.27 5.24 13.92
CA ALA A 325 6.20 4.66 13.11
C ALA A 325 6.21 3.12 13.18
N LYS A 326 7.38 2.48 13.14
CA LYS A 326 7.53 1.03 13.36
C LYS A 326 7.05 0.60 14.75
N SER A 327 7.42 1.35 15.78
CA SER A 327 6.99 1.12 17.17
C SER A 327 5.46 1.26 17.31
N PHE A 328 4.87 2.30 16.71
CA PHE A 328 3.43 2.48 16.66
C PHE A 328 2.71 1.33 15.94
N CYS A 329 3.19 0.91 14.77
CA CYS A 329 2.56 -0.16 14.00
C CYS A 329 2.66 -1.53 14.69
N ASN A 330 3.78 -1.85 15.34
CA ASN A 330 3.88 -3.07 16.17
C ASN A 330 2.87 -3.06 17.33
N TRP A 331 2.70 -1.92 18.00
CA TRP A 331 1.67 -1.76 19.02
C TRP A 331 0.25 -1.90 18.44
N ALA A 332 -0.03 -1.28 17.29
CA ALA A 332 -1.32 -1.33 16.62
C ALA A 332 -1.75 -2.76 16.25
N ILE A 333 -0.83 -3.55 15.68
CA ILE A 333 -1.06 -4.96 15.34
C ILE A 333 -1.38 -5.75 16.61
N ASN A 334 -0.57 -5.61 17.67
CA ASN A 334 -0.76 -6.33 18.93
C ASN A 334 -2.08 -5.94 19.61
N TYR A 335 -2.45 -4.66 19.59
CA TYR A 335 -3.74 -4.19 20.11
C TYR A 335 -4.92 -4.82 19.37
N LEU A 336 -4.88 -4.86 18.03
CA LEU A 336 -5.94 -5.45 17.21
C LEU A 336 -6.01 -6.99 17.32
N MET A 337 -4.88 -7.66 17.55
CA MET A 337 -4.86 -9.10 17.88
C MET A 337 -5.50 -9.38 19.25
N GLN A 338 -5.26 -8.52 20.25
CA GLN A 338 -5.85 -8.64 21.59
C GLN A 338 -7.33 -8.22 21.64
N ASN A 339 -7.77 -7.38 20.70
CA ASN A 339 -9.14 -6.86 20.62
C ASN A 339 -9.77 -7.23 19.26
N PRO A 340 -10.04 -8.52 18.98
CA PRO A 340 -10.42 -9.00 17.64
C PRO A 340 -11.71 -8.38 17.08
N ASN A 341 -12.61 -7.93 17.97
CA ASN A 341 -13.86 -7.23 17.65
C ASN A 341 -13.66 -5.76 17.23
N VAL A 342 -12.45 -5.19 17.38
CA VAL A 342 -12.13 -3.85 16.91
C VAL A 342 -11.74 -3.91 15.43
N THR A 343 -12.37 -3.06 14.62
CA THR A 343 -11.99 -2.86 13.22
C THR A 343 -10.79 -1.92 13.11
N ILE A 344 -10.02 -2.04 12.02
CA ILE A 344 -8.94 -1.08 11.73
C ILE A 344 -9.48 0.36 11.56
N HIS A 345 -10.73 0.54 11.13
CA HIS A 345 -11.36 1.86 11.01
C HIS A 345 -11.64 2.50 12.37
N GLN A 346 -12.16 1.73 13.34
CA GLN A 346 -12.29 2.17 14.73
C GLN A 346 -10.92 2.50 15.33
N PHE A 347 -9.94 1.61 15.18
CA PHE A 347 -8.57 1.86 15.66
C PHE A 347 -7.95 3.12 15.05
N LYS A 348 -8.15 3.36 13.75
CA LYS A 348 -7.70 4.59 13.07
C LYS A 348 -8.35 5.82 13.70
N ASN A 349 -9.67 5.81 13.82
CA ASN A 349 -10.47 6.89 14.39
C ASN A 349 -10.01 7.26 15.81
N TRP A 350 -9.65 6.26 16.61
CA TRP A 350 -9.20 6.46 17.98
C TRP A 350 -7.74 6.90 18.11
N PHE A 351 -6.82 6.28 17.36
CA PHE A 351 -5.38 6.33 17.67
C PHE A 351 -4.45 6.79 16.53
N MET A 352 -4.98 7.16 15.36
CA MET A 352 -4.19 7.62 14.19
C MET A 352 -4.54 9.05 13.73
N GLY A 353 -5.38 9.77 14.48
CA GLY A 353 -5.72 11.16 14.21
C GLY A 353 -4.61 12.11 14.68
N THR A 354 -3.98 12.82 13.76
CA THR A 354 -2.93 13.83 14.04
C THR A 354 -3.52 15.21 14.32
N SER A 355 -2.79 16.10 15.01
CA SER A 355 -3.19 17.50 15.26
C SER A 355 -3.89 18.20 14.07
N GLU A 356 -5.02 18.83 14.36
CA GLU A 356 -5.74 19.65 13.38
C GLU A 356 -5.12 21.04 13.16
N GLY A 357 -4.15 21.44 13.98
CA GLY A 357 -3.54 22.76 14.00
C GLY A 357 -4.07 23.66 15.12
N GLN A 358 -3.48 24.85 15.22
CA GLN A 358 -3.84 25.86 16.22
C GLN A 358 -5.23 26.45 15.97
N ASP A 359 -5.93 26.78 17.05
CA ASP A 359 -7.34 27.17 17.10
C ASP A 359 -7.59 28.44 17.95
N GLY A 360 -6.66 29.40 17.92
CA GLY A 360 -6.77 30.67 18.67
C GLY A 360 -6.43 30.55 20.16
N ASP A 361 -6.60 31.65 20.91
CA ASP A 361 -6.23 31.72 22.33
C ASP A 361 -7.43 31.53 23.28
N TYR A 362 -7.14 31.16 24.53
CA TYR A 362 -8.11 30.97 25.61
C TYR A 362 -7.78 31.89 26.79
N ASP A 363 -8.67 32.85 27.10
CA ASP A 363 -8.56 33.64 28.34
C ASP A 363 -9.10 32.86 29.56
N ALA A 364 -8.17 32.26 30.31
CA ALA A 364 -8.48 31.57 31.56
C ALA A 364 -9.12 32.48 32.63
N ALA A 365 -8.77 33.77 32.69
CA ALA A 365 -9.33 34.69 33.70
C ALA A 365 -10.81 34.98 33.45
N TYR A 366 -11.23 35.02 32.18
CA TYR A 366 -12.64 35.10 31.80
C TYR A 366 -13.35 33.75 31.94
N TRP A 367 -12.83 32.69 31.31
CA TRP A 367 -13.54 31.42 31.18
C TRP A 367 -13.62 30.61 32.49
N ASP A 368 -12.55 30.59 33.28
CA ASP A 368 -12.47 29.77 34.50
C ASP A 368 -13.16 30.47 35.70
N ASN A 369 -13.67 31.70 35.50
CA ASN A 369 -14.48 32.43 36.48
C ASN A 369 -15.76 31.65 36.83
N PRO A 370 -15.99 31.27 38.11
CA PRO A 370 -17.16 30.51 38.51
C PRO A 370 -18.47 31.31 38.42
N ASN A 371 -18.39 32.64 38.42
CA ASN A 371 -19.55 33.53 38.31
C ASN A 371 -19.92 33.86 36.85
N LEU A 372 -19.10 33.46 35.87
CA LEU A 372 -19.45 33.61 34.46
C LEU A 372 -20.53 32.58 34.09
N VAL A 373 -21.74 33.08 33.86
CA VAL A 373 -22.94 32.33 33.46
C VAL A 373 -23.40 32.73 32.06
N PHE A 374 -24.01 31.79 31.34
CA PHE A 374 -24.70 32.02 30.07
C PHE A 374 -26.19 31.65 30.20
N PRO A 375 -27.09 32.23 29.38
CA PRO A 375 -28.49 31.81 29.34
C PRO A 375 -28.60 30.29 29.09
N LYS A 376 -29.45 29.62 29.87
CA LYS A 376 -29.71 28.19 29.70
C LYS A 376 -30.43 27.91 28.39
N GLN A 377 -30.04 26.83 27.73
CA GLN A 377 -30.61 26.33 26.50
C GLN A 377 -30.73 24.80 26.61
N GLU A 378 -31.72 24.22 25.95
CA GLU A 378 -31.85 22.76 25.85
C GLU A 378 -30.86 22.19 24.82
N LEU A 379 -30.38 20.97 25.07
CA LEU A 379 -29.58 20.25 24.09
C LEU A 379 -30.45 19.86 22.87
N PRO A 380 -29.90 19.87 21.64
CA PRO A 380 -30.61 19.40 20.46
C PRO A 380 -30.83 17.88 20.50
N THR A 381 -31.79 17.36 19.72
CA THR A 381 -31.86 15.92 19.47
C THR A 381 -30.64 15.46 18.68
N PHE A 382 -30.24 14.21 18.85
CA PHE A 382 -29.11 13.64 18.11
C PHE A 382 -29.33 13.71 16.60
N SER A 383 -30.57 13.49 16.14
CA SER A 383 -30.91 13.59 14.72
C SER A 383 -30.76 15.02 14.19
N ASN A 384 -31.28 16.03 14.88
CA ASN A 384 -31.15 17.43 14.46
C ASN A 384 -29.68 17.86 14.43
N PHE A 385 -28.91 17.50 15.47
CA PHE A 385 -27.50 17.83 15.57
C PHE A 385 -26.66 17.13 14.48
N LYS A 386 -26.86 15.84 14.26
CA LYS A 386 -26.19 15.06 13.20
C LYS A 386 -26.51 15.59 11.80
N ASN A 387 -27.77 15.92 11.53
CA ASN A 387 -28.19 16.49 10.24
C ASN A 387 -27.65 17.91 10.01
N ALA A 388 -27.37 18.67 11.07
CA ALA A 388 -26.77 19.99 11.03
C ALA A 388 -25.23 19.96 10.98
N CYS A 389 -24.60 18.83 11.29
CA CYS A 389 -23.15 18.68 11.36
C CYS A 389 -22.54 18.54 9.94
N PRO A 390 -21.50 19.34 9.58
CA PRO A 390 -20.80 19.18 8.32
C PRO A 390 -20.18 17.79 8.16
N SER A 391 -20.37 17.18 6.99
CA SER A 391 -19.88 15.81 6.73
C SER A 391 -18.36 15.68 6.90
N ARG A 392 -17.88 14.45 7.14
CA ARG A 392 -16.44 14.16 7.19
C ARG A 392 -15.68 14.43 5.89
N TYR A 393 -16.40 14.58 4.77
CA TYR A 393 -15.85 14.90 3.46
C TYR A 393 -15.85 16.41 3.16
N THR A 394 -16.57 17.21 3.96
CA THR A 394 -16.57 18.67 3.85
C THR A 394 -15.23 19.21 4.34
N THR A 395 -14.41 19.75 3.44
CA THR A 395 -13.08 20.29 3.77
C THR A 395 -13.20 21.59 4.59
N SER A 396 -12.10 22.05 5.20
CA SER A 396 -12.06 23.38 5.83
C SER A 396 -12.37 24.50 4.84
N GLU A 397 -11.94 24.37 3.58
CA GLU A 397 -12.23 25.33 2.51
C GLU A 397 -13.73 25.39 2.19
N THR A 398 -14.35 24.23 1.94
CA THR A 398 -15.79 24.15 1.64
C THR A 398 -16.60 24.69 2.81
N LEU A 399 -16.28 24.27 4.05
CA LEU A 399 -16.96 24.73 5.25
C LEU A 399 -16.87 26.26 5.44
N CYS A 400 -15.69 26.85 5.25
CA CYS A 400 -15.51 28.28 5.44
C CYS A 400 -16.17 29.10 4.32
N ASN A 401 -16.19 28.60 3.08
CA ASN A 401 -16.97 29.21 1.99
C ASN A 401 -18.49 29.09 2.24
N ASP A 402 -18.98 27.92 2.68
CA ASP A 402 -20.39 27.65 3.02
C ASP A 402 -20.92 28.44 4.23
N ILE A 403 -20.03 29.04 5.03
CA ILE A 403 -20.38 29.97 6.13
C ILE A 403 -20.18 31.42 5.69
N GLY A 404 -19.16 31.71 4.88
CA GLY A 404 -18.83 33.07 4.44
C GLY A 404 -18.42 33.99 5.59
N GLY A 405 -18.72 35.29 5.46
CA GLY A 405 -18.58 36.27 6.54
C GLY A 405 -17.14 36.42 7.05
N ASP A 406 -16.99 36.60 8.36
CA ASP A 406 -15.69 36.72 9.01
C ASP A 406 -14.99 35.36 9.16
N ILE A 407 -15.72 34.25 9.15
CA ILE A 407 -15.14 32.89 9.06
C ILE A 407 -14.31 32.75 7.79
N LEU A 408 -14.84 33.15 6.62
CA LEU A 408 -14.11 33.08 5.36
C LEU A 408 -12.91 34.05 5.32
N LYS A 409 -13.04 35.26 5.88
CA LYS A 409 -11.91 36.20 6.01
C LYS A 409 -10.80 35.61 6.87
N MET A 410 -11.15 35.00 8.01
CA MET A 410 -10.22 34.35 8.93
C MET A 410 -9.53 33.17 8.26
N TYR A 411 -10.27 32.29 7.58
CA TYR A 411 -9.71 31.19 6.80
C TYR A 411 -8.68 31.68 5.77
N ASN A 412 -9.05 32.65 4.93
CA ASN A 412 -8.17 33.23 3.92
C ASN A 412 -6.90 33.85 4.54
N ALA A 413 -7.02 34.51 5.71
CA ALA A 413 -5.88 35.11 6.42
C ALA A 413 -4.95 34.07 7.09
N VAL A 414 -5.42 32.84 7.32
CA VAL A 414 -4.62 31.70 7.81
C VAL A 414 -3.94 30.99 6.64
N ILE A 415 -4.66 30.68 5.56
CA ILE A 415 -4.10 30.07 4.34
C ILE A 415 -3.04 30.97 3.68
N ALA A 416 -3.25 32.29 3.65
CA ALA A 416 -2.27 33.26 3.13
C ALA A 416 -0.93 33.29 3.90
N LYS A 417 -0.85 32.63 5.07
CA LYS A 417 0.38 32.43 5.85
C LYS A 417 0.94 31.00 5.72
N ASN A 418 0.42 30.21 4.79
CA ASN A 418 0.70 28.78 4.63
C ASN A 418 0.42 27.92 5.89
N ASN A 419 -0.54 28.36 6.72
CA ASN A 419 -0.97 27.65 7.93
C ASN A 419 -2.27 26.88 7.70
N LYS A 420 -2.51 25.82 8.47
CA LYS A 420 -3.79 25.08 8.51
C LYS A 420 -4.73 25.74 9.53
N LEU A 421 -5.99 25.99 9.16
CA LEU A 421 -7.05 26.34 10.11
C LEU A 421 -7.66 25.06 10.67
N ASN A 422 -7.62 24.92 12.00
CA ASN A 422 -8.43 23.94 12.73
C ASN A 422 -9.93 24.35 12.66
N THR A 423 -10.81 23.39 12.36
CA THR A 423 -12.24 23.68 12.14
C THR A 423 -13.20 22.93 13.06
N CYS A 424 -12.73 22.14 14.03
CA CYS A 424 -13.60 21.35 14.91
C CYS A 424 -14.65 22.21 15.65
N ALA A 425 -14.21 23.29 16.32
CA ALA A 425 -15.11 24.21 17.01
C ALA A 425 -16.10 24.92 16.07
N ILE A 426 -15.70 25.19 14.82
CA ILE A 426 -16.53 25.82 13.79
C ILE A 426 -17.61 24.84 13.29
N ARG A 427 -17.26 23.56 13.08
CA ARG A 427 -18.19 22.49 12.71
C ARG A 427 -19.27 22.30 13.76
N ILE A 428 -18.88 22.23 15.03
CA ILE A 428 -19.82 22.06 16.15
C ILE A 428 -20.63 23.33 16.39
N SER A 429 -20.05 24.52 16.24
CA SER A 429 -20.81 25.78 16.24
C SER A 429 -21.86 25.83 15.13
N ARG A 430 -21.55 25.33 13.92
CA ARG A 430 -22.54 25.19 12.83
C ARG A 430 -23.63 24.18 13.19
N ALA A 431 -23.25 23.01 13.71
CA ALA A 431 -24.19 21.97 14.13
C ALA A 431 -25.15 22.46 15.23
N LEU A 432 -24.67 23.21 16.22
CA LEU A 432 -25.47 23.87 17.25
C LEU A 432 -26.44 24.89 16.63
N ASN A 433 -25.91 25.88 15.90
CA ASN A 433 -26.67 26.96 15.25
C ASN A 433 -27.79 26.45 14.33
N TYR A 434 -27.55 25.35 13.62
CA TYR A 434 -28.51 24.76 12.67
C TYR A 434 -29.36 23.62 13.27
N SER A 435 -29.14 23.24 14.52
CA SER A 435 -30.01 22.30 15.27
C SER A 435 -30.96 22.97 16.27
N GLY A 436 -30.86 24.29 16.43
CA GLY A 436 -31.78 25.14 17.22
C GLY A 436 -31.13 25.85 18.41
N VAL A 437 -29.86 25.58 18.70
CA VAL A 437 -29.10 26.27 19.76
C VAL A 437 -28.55 27.59 19.23
N VAL A 438 -28.75 28.69 19.96
CA VAL A 438 -28.16 29.99 19.62
C VAL A 438 -26.75 30.07 20.21
N VAL A 439 -25.74 30.14 19.35
CA VAL A 439 -24.37 30.50 19.76
C VAL A 439 -24.29 32.03 19.94
N PRO A 440 -23.97 32.54 21.15
CA PRO A 440 -23.88 33.97 21.40
C PRO A 440 -22.60 34.58 20.80
N SER A 441 -22.58 35.91 20.67
CA SER A 441 -21.33 36.64 20.47
C SER A 441 -20.55 36.63 21.77
N LEU A 442 -19.33 36.11 21.74
CA LEU A 442 -18.41 36.02 22.88
C LEU A 442 -17.44 37.22 22.86
N PRO A 443 -16.99 37.72 24.02
CA PRO A 443 -16.03 38.81 24.07
C PRO A 443 -14.67 38.39 23.48
N ASP A 444 -13.94 39.39 23.01
CA ASP A 444 -12.54 39.22 22.60
C ASP A 444 -11.68 38.87 23.82
N ASN A 445 -10.63 38.07 23.61
CA ASN A 445 -9.58 37.86 24.61
C ASN A 445 -8.82 39.18 24.88
N PRO A 446 -8.19 39.36 26.05
CA PRO A 446 -7.45 40.59 26.40
C PRO A 446 -6.31 40.98 25.44
N ASN A 447 -5.83 40.05 24.62
CA ASN A 447 -4.82 40.28 23.58
C ASN A 447 -5.40 40.64 22.20
N GLY A 448 -6.73 40.78 22.08
CA GLY A 448 -7.44 41.13 20.85
C GLY A 448 -7.80 39.95 19.94
N THR A 449 -7.54 38.70 20.32
CA THR A 449 -8.02 37.53 19.56
C THR A 449 -9.48 37.22 19.85
N LYS A 450 -10.15 36.56 18.91
CA LYS A 450 -11.60 36.32 18.95
C LYS A 450 -11.93 34.98 19.60
N ASN A 451 -12.87 34.98 20.57
CA ASN A 451 -13.50 33.72 21.02
C ASN A 451 -14.57 33.24 20.02
N SER A 452 -15.25 34.17 19.35
CA SER A 452 -16.22 33.87 18.27
C SER A 452 -16.18 34.90 17.14
N VAL A 453 -16.57 34.50 15.93
CA VAL A 453 -16.72 35.39 14.76
C VAL A 453 -18.05 35.14 14.03
N VAL A 454 -18.48 36.08 13.18
CA VAL A 454 -19.82 36.07 12.55
C VAL A 454 -19.78 35.53 11.12
N GLY A 455 -20.67 34.59 10.78
CA GLY A 455 -20.86 34.09 9.41
C GLY A 455 -21.67 35.03 8.51
N ALA A 456 -21.70 34.78 7.20
CA ALA A 456 -22.59 35.51 6.28
C ALA A 456 -24.07 35.24 6.55
N ASP A 457 -24.37 34.15 7.27
CA ASP A 457 -25.70 33.75 7.75
C ASP A 457 -26.15 34.46 9.05
N GLY A 458 -25.36 35.44 9.52
CA GLY A 458 -25.63 36.27 10.69
C GLY A 458 -25.42 35.60 12.04
N LYS A 459 -24.87 34.38 12.10
CA LYS A 459 -24.69 33.62 13.35
C LYS A 459 -23.25 33.68 13.84
N ASN A 460 -23.07 33.49 15.15
CA ASN A 460 -21.74 33.46 15.78
C ASN A 460 -21.19 32.04 15.73
N TYR A 461 -19.89 31.90 15.53
CA TYR A 461 -19.17 30.63 15.49
C TYR A 461 -18.00 30.71 16.48
N ILE A 462 -17.95 29.79 17.44
CA ILE A 462 -16.82 29.62 18.35
C ILE A 462 -15.67 28.99 17.56
N ILE A 463 -14.47 29.55 17.68
CA ILE A 463 -13.31 29.14 16.86
C ILE A 463 -12.24 28.34 17.61
N ASN A 464 -12.33 28.30 18.94
CA ASN A 464 -11.41 27.59 19.83
C ASN A 464 -12.12 26.43 20.55
N ALA A 465 -11.51 25.23 20.57
CA ALA A 465 -12.12 24.02 21.10
C ALA A 465 -12.31 24.06 22.62
N LYS A 466 -11.34 24.60 23.37
CA LYS A 466 -11.41 24.76 24.82
C LYS A 466 -12.43 25.84 25.23
N THR A 467 -12.52 26.94 24.48
CA THR A 467 -13.59 27.94 24.61
C THR A 467 -14.97 27.34 24.37
N LEU A 468 -15.13 26.50 23.34
CA LEU A 468 -16.37 25.79 23.07
C LEU A 468 -16.74 24.85 24.24
N ASN A 469 -15.79 24.07 24.76
CA ASN A 469 -15.98 23.23 25.95
C ASN A 469 -16.44 24.05 27.18
N SER A 470 -15.74 25.13 27.52
CA SER A 470 -16.09 25.99 28.66
C SER A 470 -17.45 26.68 28.49
N TRP A 471 -17.81 27.08 27.27
CA TRP A 471 -19.15 27.61 26.96
C TRP A 471 -20.24 26.53 27.03
N MET A 472 -19.99 25.31 26.53
CA MET A 472 -20.91 24.17 26.63
C MET A 472 -21.23 23.84 28.11
N LYS A 473 -20.19 23.73 28.96
CA LYS A 473 -20.32 23.44 30.40
C LYS A 473 -21.13 24.51 31.12
N LYS A 474 -20.94 25.79 30.79
CA LYS A 474 -21.72 26.89 31.40
C LYS A 474 -23.15 26.98 30.86
N THR A 475 -23.37 26.70 29.57
CA THR A 475 -24.68 26.77 28.90
C THR A 475 -25.55 25.58 29.28
N PHE A 476 -25.14 24.35 28.98
CA PHE A 476 -25.94 23.13 29.22
C PHE A 476 -25.79 22.58 30.64
N GLY A 477 -24.70 22.94 31.33
CA GLY A 477 -24.38 22.37 32.64
C GLY A 477 -23.60 21.05 32.55
N THR A 478 -23.32 20.50 33.72
CA THR A 478 -22.54 19.28 33.94
C THR A 478 -23.35 18.26 34.75
N ASN A 479 -24.64 18.09 34.43
CA ASN A 479 -25.55 17.20 35.14
C ASN A 479 -25.37 15.74 34.66
N PRO A 480 -25.05 14.77 35.53
CA PRO A 480 -24.74 13.39 35.13
C PRO A 480 -25.88 12.63 34.43
N THR A 481 -27.07 13.20 34.27
CA THR A 481 -28.15 12.62 33.46
C THR A 481 -27.87 12.63 31.96
N ASN A 482 -27.05 13.55 31.47
CA ASN A 482 -26.70 13.69 30.05
C ASN A 482 -25.26 14.18 29.79
N TYR A 483 -24.52 14.56 30.82
CA TYR A 483 -23.12 14.96 30.74
C TYR A 483 -22.19 13.93 31.38
N GLU A 484 -21.04 13.69 30.76
CA GLU A 484 -19.99 12.82 31.28
C GLU A 484 -18.61 13.47 31.12
N HIS A 485 -17.70 13.16 32.04
CA HIS A 485 -16.33 13.69 32.11
C HIS A 485 -15.34 12.54 32.27
N TYR A 486 -14.24 12.58 31.50
CA TYR A 486 -13.17 11.60 31.56
C TYR A 486 -11.79 12.27 31.49
N ASP A 487 -10.98 12.16 32.55
CA ASP A 487 -9.63 12.72 32.60
C ASP A 487 -8.56 11.83 31.91
N PHE A 488 -7.35 12.36 31.72
CA PHE A 488 -6.24 11.63 31.09
C PHE A 488 -5.82 10.36 31.85
N THR A 489 -6.02 10.29 33.17
CA THR A 489 -5.65 9.13 33.99
C THR A 489 -6.57 7.95 33.69
N GLN A 490 -7.86 8.23 33.46
CA GLN A 490 -8.86 7.23 33.09
C GLN A 490 -8.57 6.62 31.71
N GLY A 491 -7.93 7.37 30.80
CA GLY A 491 -7.55 6.92 29.45
C GLY A 491 -6.53 5.78 29.40
N GLY A 492 -5.67 5.65 30.43
CA GLY A 492 -4.64 4.61 30.48
C GLY A 492 -3.51 4.80 29.44
N ASN A 493 -2.60 3.82 29.36
CA ASN A 493 -1.44 3.89 28.47
C ASN A 493 -1.88 4.00 27.00
N LYS A 494 -1.37 5.01 26.27
CA LYS A 494 -1.77 5.34 24.88
C LYS A 494 -3.29 5.55 24.69
N GLY A 495 -4.05 5.87 25.75
CA GLY A 495 -5.48 6.17 25.65
C GLY A 495 -6.38 4.94 25.44
N ILE A 496 -5.87 3.71 25.64
CA ILE A 496 -6.57 2.45 25.32
C ILE A 496 -7.91 2.23 26.02
N ASN A 497 -8.18 2.93 27.12
CA ASN A 497 -9.44 2.83 27.85
C ASN A 497 -10.55 3.70 27.23
N PHE A 498 -10.21 4.82 26.59
CA PHE A 498 -11.19 5.77 26.07
C PHE A 498 -12.22 5.13 25.11
N PRO A 499 -11.88 4.21 24.18
CA PRO A 499 -12.87 3.50 23.37
C PRO A 499 -13.94 2.74 24.18
N ASN A 500 -13.56 2.15 25.32
CA ASN A 500 -14.49 1.46 26.21
C ASN A 500 -15.31 2.45 27.05
N LEU A 501 -14.70 3.57 27.46
CA LEU A 501 -15.40 4.66 28.14
C LEU A 501 -16.44 5.32 27.23
N LEU A 502 -16.17 5.49 25.92
CA LEU A 502 -17.09 6.12 24.97
C LEU A 502 -18.14 5.17 24.37
N LYS A 503 -18.07 3.87 24.66
CA LYS A 503 -18.85 2.83 23.98
C LYS A 503 -20.38 3.03 24.12
N ASN A 504 -21.12 2.77 23.03
CA ASN A 504 -22.58 2.99 22.91
C ASN A 504 -23.05 4.45 23.07
N LYS A 505 -22.14 5.45 23.19
CA LYS A 505 -22.53 6.86 23.36
C LYS A 505 -22.70 7.56 22.02
N LYS A 506 -23.57 8.57 22.01
CA LYS A 506 -23.87 9.41 20.86
C LYS A 506 -24.16 10.84 21.31
N GLY A 507 -23.68 11.84 20.57
CA GLY A 507 -23.91 13.24 20.91
C GLY A 507 -22.75 14.16 20.57
N ILE A 508 -22.43 15.09 21.47
CA ILE A 508 -21.38 16.10 21.29
C ILE A 508 -20.16 15.70 22.09
N TYR A 509 -19.06 15.42 21.40
CA TYR A 509 -17.74 15.17 21.98
C TYR A 509 -16.94 16.47 22.03
N THR A 510 -16.28 16.73 23.15
CA THR A 510 -15.19 17.70 23.23
C THR A 510 -14.03 17.10 24.00
N MET A 511 -12.81 17.45 23.60
CA MET A 511 -11.58 17.09 24.27
C MET A 511 -10.74 18.34 24.43
N VAL A 512 -10.20 18.55 25.62
CA VAL A 512 -9.20 19.60 25.89
C VAL A 512 -7.83 18.93 25.93
N SER A 513 -6.85 19.52 25.26
CA SER A 513 -5.50 18.95 25.18
C SER A 513 -4.64 19.38 26.36
N ARG A 514 -3.58 18.62 26.66
CA ARG A 514 -2.70 18.87 27.82
C ARG A 514 -2.02 20.25 27.74
N PRO A 515 -2.00 21.05 28.84
CA PRO A 515 -1.51 22.43 28.82
C PRO A 515 -0.13 22.63 28.16
N GLU A 516 0.79 21.69 28.37
CA GLU A 516 2.15 21.71 27.83
C GLU A 516 2.24 21.48 26.31
N ILE A 517 1.22 20.89 25.68
CA ILE A 517 1.16 20.70 24.22
C ILE A 517 0.27 21.70 23.48
N GLN A 518 -0.63 22.44 24.17
CA GLN A 518 -1.64 23.31 23.53
C GLN A 518 -1.04 24.23 22.45
N LYS A 519 0.11 24.86 22.74
CA LYS A 519 0.85 25.76 21.83
C LYS A 519 1.37 25.12 20.53
N ALA A 520 1.48 23.79 20.48
CA ALA A 520 1.87 23.05 19.28
C ALA A 520 0.68 22.31 18.66
N TRP A 521 -0.14 21.67 19.49
CA TRP A 521 -1.17 20.71 19.08
C TRP A 521 -2.54 21.33 18.80
N GLY A 522 -2.85 22.47 19.43
CA GLY A 522 -4.18 23.10 19.49
C GLY A 522 -4.79 22.93 20.90
N SER A 523 -5.75 23.77 21.27
CA SER A 523 -6.36 23.79 22.61
C SER A 523 -7.17 22.52 22.95
N GLY A 524 -7.58 21.78 21.92
CA GLY A 524 -8.43 20.62 22.02
C GLY A 524 -9.00 20.17 20.67
N HIS A 525 -10.07 19.39 20.72
CA HIS A 525 -10.87 18.96 19.58
C HIS A 525 -12.36 18.91 19.95
N ALA A 526 -13.26 18.96 18.97
CA ALA A 526 -14.71 18.89 19.19
C ALA A 526 -15.44 18.27 18.00
N ASP A 527 -16.26 17.25 18.22
CA ASP A 527 -16.88 16.47 17.15
C ASP A 527 -18.27 15.90 17.48
N LEU A 528 -18.93 15.37 16.44
CA LEU A 528 -20.07 14.47 16.59
C LEU A 528 -19.57 13.08 17.03
N LEU A 529 -20.12 12.58 18.13
CA LEU A 529 -19.90 11.21 18.63
C LEU A 529 -21.04 10.29 18.18
N GLU A 530 -20.71 9.10 17.68
CA GLU A 530 -21.66 8.03 17.38
C GLU A 530 -21.03 6.65 17.62
N ASP A 531 -21.65 5.86 18.51
CA ASP A 531 -21.17 4.55 19.00
C ASP A 531 -19.66 4.53 19.35
N GLY A 532 -19.24 5.49 20.17
CA GLY A 532 -17.86 5.62 20.63
C GLY A 532 -16.83 6.00 19.55
N GLN A 533 -17.28 6.40 18.36
CA GLN A 533 -16.44 6.93 17.28
C GLN A 533 -16.80 8.38 16.97
N CYS A 534 -15.80 9.16 16.56
CA CYS A 534 -15.96 10.55 16.17
C CYS A 534 -16.10 10.64 14.64
N LEU A 535 -16.85 11.62 14.11
CA LEU A 535 -17.09 11.77 12.67
C LEU A 535 -15.80 11.99 11.85
N LEU A 536 -14.81 12.67 12.44
CA LEU A 536 -13.45 12.84 11.95
C LEU A 536 -12.55 11.75 12.56
N ASP A 537 -11.85 12.07 13.65
CA ASP A 537 -10.98 11.20 14.46
C ASP A 537 -11.08 11.68 15.94
N CYS A 538 -11.09 10.79 16.94
CA CYS A 538 -11.25 11.16 18.35
C CYS A 538 -9.96 11.63 19.05
N HIS A 539 -8.78 11.42 18.42
CA HIS A 539 -7.48 11.84 18.93
C HIS A 539 -7.13 11.33 20.35
N PHE A 540 -7.36 10.06 20.68
CA PHE A 540 -6.94 9.48 21.96
C PHE A 540 -5.41 9.30 22.07
N TYR A 541 -4.73 9.27 20.92
CA TYR A 541 -3.28 9.19 20.83
C TYR A 541 -2.78 9.91 19.58
N ASP A 542 -1.72 10.72 19.73
CA ASP A 542 -0.99 11.29 18.59
C ASP A 542 0.12 10.31 18.20
N SER A 543 -0.11 9.58 17.11
CA SER A 543 0.78 8.50 16.65
C SER A 543 2.14 8.99 16.16
N ASN A 544 2.24 10.25 15.76
CA ASN A 544 3.46 10.86 15.21
C ASN A 544 4.37 11.38 16.34
N ASN A 545 3.78 11.98 17.37
CA ASN A 545 4.51 12.55 18.52
C ASN A 545 4.53 11.61 19.75
N GLN A 546 3.92 10.44 19.63
CA GLN A 546 3.87 9.34 20.60
C GLN A 546 3.24 9.63 21.98
N PHE A 547 2.40 10.65 22.13
CA PHE A 547 1.71 10.97 23.39
C PHE A 547 0.18 10.85 23.33
N VAL A 548 -0.46 10.71 24.49
CA VAL A 548 -1.90 10.96 24.67
C VAL A 548 -2.09 12.48 24.74
N PRO A 549 -2.80 13.13 23.79
CA PRO A 549 -2.98 14.58 23.80
C PRO A 549 -3.99 15.03 24.85
N VAL A 550 -4.92 14.15 25.22
CA VAL A 550 -6.05 14.40 26.13
C VAL A 550 -5.57 14.86 27.51
N ASP A 551 -6.09 16.00 27.97
CA ASP A 551 -6.15 16.42 29.38
C ASP A 551 -7.44 15.88 30.00
N TYR A 552 -8.56 16.14 29.32
CA TYR A 552 -9.87 15.54 29.60
C TYR A 552 -10.78 15.57 28.37
N ILE A 553 -11.80 14.71 28.42
CA ILE A 553 -12.93 14.62 27.49
C ILE A 553 -14.20 15.00 28.26
N ASP A 554 -15.07 15.80 27.63
CA ASP A 554 -16.44 16.03 28.07
C ASP A 554 -17.41 15.64 26.95
N ILE A 555 -18.50 14.96 27.33
CA ILE A 555 -19.54 14.47 26.41
C ILE A 555 -20.88 15.02 26.83
N TRP A 556 -21.67 15.52 25.89
CA TRP A 556 -23.10 15.75 26.05
C TRP A 556 -23.85 14.73 25.20
N THR A 557 -24.43 13.72 25.87
CA THR A 557 -25.23 12.67 25.25
C THR A 557 -26.53 13.27 24.73
N LEU A 558 -26.84 13.03 23.46
CA LEU A 558 -28.05 13.54 22.80
C LEU A 558 -29.06 12.40 22.55
N ASN A 559 -30.34 12.69 22.72
CA ASN A 559 -31.45 11.74 22.50
C ASN A 559 -31.77 11.56 21.01
#